data_AF-A0A9E1VB12-F1
#
_entry.id   AF-A0A9E1VB12-F1
#
_cell.length_a   1.000
_cell.length_b   1.000
_cell.length_c   1.000
_cell.angle_alpha   90.00
_cell.angle_beta   90.00
_cell.angle_gamma   90.00
#
_symmetry.space_group_name_H-M   'P 1'
#
loop_
_entity.id
_entity.type
_entity.pdbx_description
1 polymer ?
#
loop_
_entity_poly.entity_id
_entity_poly.type
_entity_poly.pdbx_seq_one_letter_code
_entity_poly.pdbx_strand_id
1 'polypeptide(L)'
;MNGAVAESFTVGPKKCQECHGEEAKVWEATKHYAAFKTVHKDKRAKPIVKAIGDRRMKKSTTCLMCHYTEASKAAGGKRKTVAGPSCESCHGAASDWINVHNDYGKGVKRDGESAEHKATRLKKSAEAGMVVPAKLYDVASNCMSCHGLAAPGLDEKAAAAMMDNGHPLKPEFELVEYSQGSVRHRFYPPNVKSNPEMNAAELSRLYVVGQAAALVSASTAVKKSVHAKYKAAQQQRIVKATKVLNAVKGSVAAVGALLSDPTAANGRALANAIKDKDL
;
A
#
# COMPACT_ATOMS: atom_id res chain seq x y z
N MET A 1 -30.29 4.09 -18.73
CA MET A 1 -30.21 4.29 -17.27
C MET A 1 -28.76 4.15 -16.85
N ASN A 2 -28.01 5.26 -16.81
CA ASN A 2 -26.64 5.25 -16.30
C ASN A 2 -26.69 5.21 -14.78
N GLY A 3 -26.89 4.00 -14.22
CA GLY A 3 -26.68 3.77 -12.81
C GLY A 3 -25.21 3.97 -12.53
N ALA A 4 -24.84 5.09 -11.92
CA ALA A 4 -23.49 5.28 -11.38
C ALA A 4 -23.22 4.10 -10.44
N VAL A 5 -22.31 3.21 -10.84
CA VAL A 5 -21.84 2.14 -9.98
C VAL A 5 -21.27 2.83 -8.75
N ALA A 6 -21.87 2.58 -7.59
CA ALA A 6 -21.42 3.22 -6.37
C ALA A 6 -19.95 2.84 -6.13
N GLU A 7 -19.13 3.84 -5.82
CA GLU A 7 -17.69 3.64 -5.61
C GLU A 7 -17.46 2.67 -4.44
N SER A 8 -16.51 1.74 -4.62
CA SER A 8 -16.05 0.84 -3.56
C SER A 8 -15.74 1.61 -2.27
N PHE A 9 -16.04 1.00 -1.13
CA PHE A 9 -15.81 1.61 0.18
C PHE A 9 -15.20 0.62 1.16
N THR A 10 -14.50 1.19 2.13
CA THR A 10 -13.87 0.47 3.21
C THR A 10 -14.90 0.04 4.26
N VAL A 11 -14.85 -1.22 4.69
CA VAL A 11 -15.79 -1.79 5.68
C VAL A 11 -15.26 -1.76 7.11
N GLY A 12 -13.97 -1.42 7.27
CA GLY A 12 -13.27 -1.31 8.54
C GLY A 12 -12.58 -2.60 8.97
N PRO A 13 -11.52 -2.49 9.79
CA PRO A 13 -10.63 -3.61 10.10
C PRO A 13 -11.33 -4.77 10.81
N LYS A 14 -12.38 -4.50 11.62
CA LYS A 14 -13.10 -5.55 12.36
C LYS A 14 -13.60 -6.69 11.44
N LYS A 15 -14.04 -6.37 10.22
CA LYS A 15 -14.50 -7.37 9.26
C LYS A 15 -13.38 -8.27 8.76
N CYS A 16 -12.17 -7.73 8.63
CA CYS A 16 -10.99 -8.53 8.31
C CYS A 16 -10.57 -9.41 9.50
N GLN A 17 -10.61 -8.86 10.72
CA GLN A 17 -10.21 -9.54 11.96
C GLN A 17 -11.07 -10.77 12.29
N GLU A 18 -12.35 -10.78 11.86
CA GLU A 18 -13.24 -11.93 12.00
C GLU A 18 -12.66 -13.21 11.37
N CYS A 19 -11.80 -13.10 10.35
CA CYS A 19 -11.15 -14.23 9.67
C CYS A 19 -9.61 -14.25 9.72
N HIS A 20 -8.98 -13.09 9.93
CA HIS A 20 -7.52 -12.88 9.91
C HIS A 20 -6.99 -12.47 11.29
N GLY A 21 -7.18 -13.35 12.28
CA GLY A 21 -6.85 -13.06 13.67
C GLY A 21 -5.34 -12.93 13.95
N GLU A 22 -4.49 -13.71 13.28
CA GLU A 22 -3.04 -13.65 13.52
C GLU A 22 -2.41 -12.41 12.86
N GLU A 23 -2.85 -12.08 11.64
CA GLU A 23 -2.50 -10.83 10.96
C GLU A 23 -2.96 -9.61 11.78
N ALA A 24 -4.14 -9.68 12.38
CA ALA A 24 -4.68 -8.62 13.23
C ALA A 24 -3.80 -8.36 14.45
N LYS A 25 -3.33 -9.41 15.15
CA LYS A 25 -2.42 -9.27 16.30
C LYS A 25 -1.12 -8.59 15.91
N VAL A 26 -0.55 -8.93 14.74
CA VAL A 26 0.63 -8.24 14.22
C VAL A 26 0.30 -6.76 13.99
N TRP A 27 -0.80 -6.46 13.29
CA TRP A 27 -1.21 -5.08 13.02
C TRP A 27 -1.38 -4.26 14.31
N GLU A 28 -2.03 -4.80 15.33
CA GLU A 28 -2.28 -4.14 16.61
C GLU A 28 -0.99 -3.74 17.34
N ALA A 29 0.11 -4.45 17.11
CA ALA A 29 1.43 -4.13 17.66
C ALA A 29 2.18 -3.03 16.88
N THR A 30 1.65 -2.56 15.74
CA THR A 30 2.37 -1.65 14.85
C THR A 30 2.19 -0.18 15.18
N LYS A 31 3.10 0.65 14.64
CA LYS A 31 2.95 2.11 14.62
C LYS A 31 1.69 2.56 13.87
N HIS A 32 1.23 1.80 12.88
CA HIS A 32 -0.01 2.12 12.16
C HIS A 32 -1.24 2.04 13.06
N TYR A 33 -1.36 0.99 13.87
CA TYR A 33 -2.43 0.87 14.85
C TYR A 33 -2.35 2.01 15.89
N ALA A 34 -1.17 2.20 16.49
CA ALA A 34 -0.95 3.22 17.51
C ALA A 34 -1.21 4.65 17.00
N ALA A 35 -0.89 4.93 15.73
CA ALA A 35 -1.05 6.24 15.10
C ALA A 35 -2.47 6.80 15.23
N PHE A 36 -3.50 5.95 15.27
CA PHE A 36 -4.88 6.38 15.47
C PHE A 36 -5.07 7.27 16.70
N LYS A 37 -4.31 6.98 17.76
CA LYS A 37 -4.34 7.67 19.05
C LYS A 37 -3.25 8.73 19.20
N THR A 38 -2.18 8.67 18.41
CA THR A 38 -0.98 9.47 18.65
C THR A 38 -0.68 10.52 17.57
N VAL A 39 -0.91 10.25 16.28
CA VAL A 39 -0.38 11.11 15.21
C VAL A 39 -0.95 12.55 15.23
N HIS A 40 -2.24 12.69 15.53
CA HIS A 40 -2.91 14.00 15.67
C HIS A 40 -2.55 14.77 16.93
N LYS A 41 -1.81 14.15 17.86
CA LYS A 41 -1.32 14.78 19.10
C LYS A 41 0.12 15.26 18.97
N ASP A 42 0.82 14.88 17.90
CA ASP A 42 2.16 15.39 17.62
C ASP A 42 2.12 16.91 17.45
N LYS A 43 3.10 17.62 18.00
CA LYS A 43 3.16 19.09 17.96
C LYS A 43 3.16 19.64 16.52
N ARG A 44 3.65 18.86 15.56
CA ARG A 44 3.69 19.20 14.12
C ARG A 44 2.31 19.10 13.45
N ALA A 45 1.39 18.29 13.99
CA ALA A 45 0.10 18.00 13.37
C ALA A 45 -0.75 19.25 13.13
N LYS A 46 -0.85 20.12 14.14
CA LYS A 46 -1.74 21.30 14.11
C LYS A 46 -1.29 22.36 13.09
N PRO A 47 0.00 22.75 13.02
CA PRO A 47 0.49 23.63 11.94
C PRO A 47 0.22 23.06 10.55
N ILE A 48 0.54 21.78 10.32
CA ILE A 48 0.40 21.13 9.01
C ILE A 48 -1.06 21.11 8.55
N VAL A 49 -1.98 20.65 9.41
CA VAL A 49 -3.41 20.57 9.03
C VAL A 49 -3.99 21.96 8.74
N LYS A 50 -3.58 22.99 9.49
CA LYS A 50 -4.00 24.37 9.25
C LYS A 50 -3.46 24.90 7.92
N ALA A 51 -2.22 24.57 7.57
CA ALA A 51 -1.58 25.04 6.35
C ALA A 51 -2.28 24.54 5.07
N ILE A 52 -2.86 23.33 5.11
CA ILE A 52 -3.67 22.80 4.00
C ILE A 52 -5.14 23.29 4.04
N GLY A 53 -5.49 24.21 4.93
CA GLY A 53 -6.84 24.78 5.06
C GLY A 53 -7.80 24.00 5.97
N ASP A 54 -7.34 22.92 6.60
CA ASP A 54 -8.16 22.07 7.45
C ASP A 54 -8.01 22.38 8.94
N ARG A 55 -9.00 21.94 9.74
CA ARG A 55 -9.01 22.17 11.20
C ARG A 55 -8.59 20.95 12.02
N ARG A 56 -8.87 19.74 11.53
CA ARG A 56 -8.70 18.49 12.29
C ARG A 56 -8.23 17.38 11.35
N MET A 57 -7.10 16.74 11.68
CA MET A 57 -6.55 15.66 10.85
C MET A 57 -7.56 14.52 10.62
N LYS A 58 -8.33 14.13 11.65
CA LYS A 58 -9.36 13.07 11.55
C LYS A 58 -10.59 13.46 10.71
N LYS A 59 -10.62 14.67 10.15
CA LYS A 59 -11.69 15.16 9.27
C LYS A 59 -11.15 15.75 7.97
N SER A 60 -9.83 15.75 7.80
CA SER A 60 -9.14 16.25 6.61
C SER A 60 -9.08 15.12 5.58
N THR A 61 -9.69 15.31 4.42
CA THR A 61 -9.62 14.33 3.32
C THR A 61 -8.16 14.06 2.93
N THR A 62 -7.31 15.09 2.94
CA THR A 62 -5.86 14.98 2.69
C THR A 62 -5.15 14.14 3.74
N CYS A 63 -5.33 14.41 5.04
CA CYS A 63 -4.66 13.62 6.09
C CYS A 63 -5.16 12.17 6.15
N LEU A 64 -6.44 11.95 5.84
CA LEU A 64 -7.07 10.63 5.83
C LEU A 64 -6.45 9.71 4.77
N MET A 65 -5.88 10.24 3.67
CA MET A 65 -5.22 9.43 2.63
C MET A 65 -4.11 8.53 3.17
N CYS A 66 -3.40 8.96 4.22
CA CYS A 66 -2.20 8.28 4.71
C CYS A 66 -2.25 7.87 6.19
N HIS A 67 -3.03 8.57 7.02
CA HIS A 67 -2.95 8.42 8.48
C HIS A 67 -4.10 7.67 9.12
N TYR A 68 -5.16 7.37 8.37
CA TYR A 68 -6.37 6.83 8.94
C TYR A 68 -7.10 5.89 7.99
N THR A 69 -7.88 4.99 8.56
CA THR A 69 -8.91 4.24 7.85
C THR A 69 -10.25 4.87 8.17
N GLU A 70 -10.92 5.40 7.15
CA GLU A 70 -12.36 5.62 7.22
C GLU A 70 -13.10 4.35 6.85
N ALA A 71 -14.32 4.16 7.34
CA ALA A 71 -15.18 3.06 6.96
C ALA A 71 -16.64 3.52 6.82
N SER A 72 -17.38 2.85 5.95
CA SER A 72 -18.82 2.99 5.80
C SER A 72 -19.51 1.64 6.01
N LYS A 73 -20.79 1.67 6.39
CA LYS A 73 -21.63 0.47 6.48
C LYS A 73 -22.35 0.13 5.18
N ALA A 74 -22.46 1.09 4.26
CA ALA A 74 -23.16 0.95 3.00
C ALA A 74 -22.60 1.91 1.94
N ALA A 75 -22.86 1.60 0.67
CA ALA A 75 -22.56 2.47 -0.46
C ALA A 75 -23.20 3.85 -0.27
N GLY A 76 -22.44 4.92 -0.51
CA GLY A 76 -22.89 6.30 -0.28
C GLY A 76 -23.16 6.68 1.19
N GLY A 77 -22.94 5.76 2.13
CA GLY A 77 -23.18 5.97 3.55
C GLY A 77 -22.16 6.90 4.23
N LYS A 78 -22.51 7.36 5.42
CA LYS A 78 -21.65 8.21 6.25
C LYS A 78 -20.34 7.49 6.60
N ARG A 79 -19.22 8.01 6.08
CA ARG A 79 -17.88 7.56 6.42
C ARG A 79 -17.48 8.03 7.83
N LYS A 80 -16.83 7.14 8.58
CA LYS A 80 -16.29 7.43 9.91
C LYS A 80 -14.85 6.96 9.97
N THR A 81 -13.97 7.79 10.51
CA THR A 81 -12.61 7.39 10.88
C THR A 81 -12.65 6.36 12.01
N VAL A 82 -12.27 5.12 11.72
CA VAL A 82 -12.38 3.99 12.66
C VAL A 82 -11.04 3.50 13.20
N ALA A 83 -9.95 3.73 12.47
CA ALA A 83 -8.61 3.30 12.84
C ALA A 83 -7.53 4.19 12.23
N GLY A 84 -6.26 3.93 12.58
CA GLY A 84 -5.10 4.38 11.80
C GLY A 84 -5.05 3.63 10.47
N PRO A 85 -3.92 3.62 9.75
CA PRO A 85 -3.77 2.74 8.59
C PRO A 85 -4.02 1.29 9.02
N SER A 86 -4.90 0.58 8.32
CA SER A 86 -5.35 -0.76 8.70
C SER A 86 -5.37 -1.70 7.50
N CYS A 87 -6.06 -2.84 7.60
CA CYS A 87 -6.07 -3.89 6.59
C CYS A 87 -6.32 -3.34 5.17
N GLU A 88 -7.38 -2.56 5.00
CA GLU A 88 -7.81 -2.01 3.71
C GLU A 88 -6.92 -0.87 3.22
N SER A 89 -6.10 -0.27 4.10
CA SER A 89 -5.07 0.69 3.67
C SER A 89 -3.98 0.02 2.84
N CYS A 90 -3.74 -1.29 3.04
CA CYS A 90 -2.79 -2.09 2.27
C CYS A 90 -3.48 -2.99 1.23
N HIS A 91 -4.66 -3.53 1.55
CA HIS A 91 -5.38 -4.53 0.76
C HIS A 91 -6.51 -3.98 -0.12
N GLY A 92 -6.73 -2.66 -0.11
CA GLY A 92 -7.80 -2.02 -0.87
C GLY A 92 -9.14 -2.03 -0.14
N ALA A 93 -10.08 -1.20 -0.60
CA ALA A 93 -11.42 -1.08 -0.04
C ALA A 93 -12.24 -2.35 -0.27
N ALA A 94 -12.77 -2.96 0.80
CA ALA A 94 -13.24 -4.34 0.73
C ALA A 94 -14.71 -4.54 0.35
N SER A 95 -15.52 -3.49 0.22
CA SER A 95 -16.97 -3.65 -0.06
C SER A 95 -17.27 -4.56 -1.25
N ASP A 96 -16.42 -4.49 -2.29
CA ASP A 96 -16.68 -5.14 -3.57
C ASP A 96 -15.98 -6.50 -3.68
N TRP A 97 -14.95 -6.75 -2.87
CA TRP A 97 -14.18 -7.98 -2.93
C TRP A 97 -14.31 -8.89 -1.70
N ILE A 98 -14.80 -8.42 -0.54
CA ILE A 98 -14.81 -9.22 0.69
C ILE A 98 -15.65 -10.49 0.56
N ASN A 99 -16.79 -10.40 -0.13
CA ASN A 99 -17.65 -11.56 -0.36
C ASN A 99 -17.03 -12.52 -1.37
N VAL A 100 -16.47 -11.99 -2.46
CA VAL A 100 -15.74 -12.80 -3.45
C VAL A 100 -14.56 -13.51 -2.82
N HIS A 101 -13.81 -12.81 -1.97
CA HIS A 101 -12.67 -13.36 -1.25
C HIS A 101 -13.05 -14.53 -0.34
N ASN A 102 -14.25 -14.50 0.25
CA ASN A 102 -14.75 -15.49 1.20
C ASN A 102 -15.56 -16.62 0.55
N ASP A 103 -15.83 -16.57 -0.75
CA ASP A 103 -16.52 -17.63 -1.47
C ASP A 103 -15.53 -18.74 -1.81
N TYR A 104 -15.53 -19.88 -1.14
CA TYR A 104 -14.66 -21.02 -1.50
C TYR A 104 -15.36 -22.06 -2.39
N GLY A 105 -16.58 -21.76 -2.84
CA GLY A 105 -17.49 -22.71 -3.45
C GLY A 105 -18.57 -23.21 -2.48
N LYS A 106 -19.72 -23.62 -3.01
CA LYS A 106 -20.89 -24.02 -2.23
C LYS A 106 -20.56 -25.22 -1.33
N GLY A 107 -20.65 -25.02 -0.01
CA GLY A 107 -20.38 -26.07 0.98
C GLY A 107 -18.90 -26.41 1.17
N VAL A 108 -18.01 -25.68 0.50
CA VAL A 108 -16.56 -25.92 0.53
C VAL A 108 -15.92 -24.98 1.55
N LYS A 109 -15.04 -25.52 2.39
CA LYS A 109 -14.17 -24.73 3.27
C LYS A 109 -12.87 -24.40 2.55
N ARG A 110 -12.13 -23.41 3.04
CA ARG A 110 -10.83 -22.98 2.48
C ARG A 110 -9.88 -24.14 2.12
N ASP A 111 -9.76 -25.13 3.00
CA ASP A 111 -8.82 -26.24 2.81
C ASP A 111 -9.27 -27.25 1.74
N GLY A 112 -10.55 -27.22 1.36
CA GLY A 112 -11.14 -28.04 0.30
C GLY A 112 -11.35 -27.31 -1.02
N GLU A 113 -10.90 -26.05 -1.13
CA GLU A 113 -11.04 -25.27 -2.36
C GLU A 113 -10.18 -25.85 -3.49
N SER A 114 -10.77 -26.05 -4.69
CA SER A 114 -10.01 -26.49 -5.85
C SER A 114 -9.04 -25.42 -6.37
N ALA A 115 -7.99 -25.83 -7.08
CA ALA A 115 -7.01 -24.90 -7.65
C ALA A 115 -7.65 -23.92 -8.66
N GLU A 116 -8.60 -24.41 -9.47
CA GLU A 116 -9.33 -23.63 -10.46
C GLU A 116 -10.25 -22.61 -9.82
N HIS A 117 -10.98 -23.02 -8.77
CA HIS A 117 -11.83 -22.11 -7.99
C HIS A 117 -10.98 -21.01 -7.35
N LYS A 118 -9.87 -21.38 -6.69
CA LYS A 118 -8.93 -20.45 -6.07
C LYS A 118 -8.37 -19.44 -7.06
N ALA A 119 -7.93 -19.90 -8.24
CA ALA A 119 -7.41 -19.03 -9.28
C ALA A 119 -8.48 -18.03 -9.75
N THR A 120 -9.71 -18.50 -9.98
CA THR A 120 -10.85 -17.68 -10.39
C THR A 120 -11.22 -16.65 -9.33
N ARG A 121 -11.31 -17.08 -8.07
CA ARG A 121 -11.62 -16.23 -6.93
C ARG A 121 -10.60 -15.11 -6.75
N LEU A 122 -9.32 -15.46 -6.72
CA LEU A 122 -8.26 -14.46 -6.55
C LEU A 122 -8.23 -13.46 -7.70
N LYS A 123 -8.48 -13.91 -8.94
CA LYS A 123 -8.63 -13.03 -10.09
C LYS A 123 -9.80 -12.07 -9.91
N LYS A 124 -11.00 -12.58 -9.59
CA LYS A 124 -12.20 -11.75 -9.36
C LYS A 124 -12.03 -10.78 -8.19
N SER A 125 -11.40 -11.21 -7.10
CA SER A 125 -11.09 -10.32 -5.97
C SER A 125 -10.16 -9.18 -6.39
N ALA A 126 -9.13 -9.48 -7.18
CA ALA A 126 -8.21 -8.45 -7.70
C ALA A 126 -8.91 -7.48 -8.65
N GLU A 127 -9.76 -7.98 -9.55
CA GLU A 127 -10.59 -7.16 -10.46
C GLU A 127 -11.56 -6.26 -9.69
N ALA A 128 -12.06 -6.71 -8.53
CA ALA A 128 -12.88 -5.95 -7.61
C ALA A 128 -12.07 -5.03 -6.66
N GLY A 129 -10.76 -4.87 -6.88
CA GLY A 129 -9.92 -3.90 -6.16
C GLY A 129 -9.13 -4.44 -4.97
N MET A 130 -9.13 -5.76 -4.73
CA MET A 130 -8.27 -6.37 -3.71
C MET A 130 -6.80 -6.29 -4.12
N VAL A 131 -5.96 -5.71 -3.28
CA VAL A 131 -4.50 -5.84 -3.42
C VAL A 131 -4.09 -7.20 -2.84
N VAL A 132 -3.92 -8.16 -3.74
CA VAL A 132 -3.56 -9.55 -3.39
C VAL A 132 -2.12 -9.60 -2.86
N PRO A 133 -1.87 -10.14 -1.65
CA PRO A 133 -0.54 -10.16 -1.03
C PRO A 133 0.57 -10.76 -1.91
N ALA A 134 0.25 -11.75 -2.74
CA ALA A 134 1.19 -12.37 -3.66
C ALA A 134 1.62 -11.47 -4.83
N LYS A 135 0.89 -10.39 -5.12
CA LYS A 135 1.22 -9.39 -6.14
C LYS A 135 2.10 -8.30 -5.52
N LEU A 136 3.37 -8.66 -5.27
CA LEU A 136 4.30 -7.84 -4.48
C LEU A 136 4.44 -6.39 -4.99
N TYR A 137 4.39 -6.17 -6.31
CA TYR A 137 4.46 -4.81 -6.86
C TYR A 137 3.27 -3.95 -6.43
N ASP A 138 2.05 -4.50 -6.47
CA ASP A 138 0.85 -3.73 -6.11
C ASP A 138 0.85 -3.42 -4.60
N VAL A 139 1.32 -4.35 -3.76
CA VAL A 139 1.56 -4.11 -2.33
C VAL A 139 2.59 -2.99 -2.12
N ALA A 140 3.75 -3.09 -2.77
CA ALA A 140 4.83 -2.11 -2.67
C ALA A 140 4.39 -0.71 -3.16
N SER A 141 3.66 -0.66 -4.27
CA SER A 141 3.09 0.57 -4.83
C SER A 141 2.13 1.22 -3.84
N ASN A 142 1.32 0.42 -3.15
CA ASN A 142 0.39 0.95 -2.17
C ASN A 142 1.13 1.52 -0.94
N CYS A 143 2.19 0.86 -0.44
CA CYS A 143 3.06 1.42 0.60
C CYS A 143 3.66 2.79 0.18
N MET A 144 4.13 2.88 -1.08
CA MET A 144 4.74 4.08 -1.62
C MET A 144 3.75 5.24 -1.83
N SER A 145 2.45 4.98 -1.91
CA SER A 145 1.44 6.03 -1.98
C SER A 145 1.52 6.96 -0.75
N CYS A 146 1.72 6.37 0.43
CA CYS A 146 1.80 7.10 1.69
C CYS A 146 3.25 7.43 2.06
N HIS A 147 4.13 6.43 2.10
CA HIS A 147 5.52 6.61 2.53
C HIS A 147 6.37 7.38 1.51
N GLY A 148 5.96 7.39 0.25
CA GLY A 148 6.54 8.22 -0.80
C GLY A 148 5.87 9.59 -0.98
N LEU A 149 4.86 9.91 -0.15
CA LEU A 149 4.02 11.10 -0.29
C LEU A 149 3.53 11.30 -1.73
N ALA A 150 2.99 10.23 -2.31
CA ALA A 150 2.61 10.12 -3.72
C ALA A 150 1.19 9.56 -3.91
N ALA A 151 0.32 9.78 -2.92
CA ALA A 151 -1.07 9.33 -2.98
C ALA A 151 -1.76 9.92 -4.22
N PRO A 152 -2.51 9.14 -5.02
CA PRO A 152 -3.05 9.62 -6.30
C PRO A 152 -3.91 10.89 -6.21
N GLY A 153 -4.64 11.06 -5.11
CA GLY A 153 -5.49 12.23 -4.84
C GLY A 153 -4.82 13.38 -4.11
N LEU A 154 -3.51 13.29 -3.82
CA LEU A 154 -2.79 14.37 -3.14
C LEU A 154 -2.61 15.57 -4.08
N ASP A 155 -3.25 16.68 -3.71
CA ASP A 155 -3.10 17.96 -4.40
C ASP A 155 -1.69 18.55 -4.24
N GLU A 156 -1.22 19.23 -5.28
CA GLU A 156 0.12 19.83 -5.34
C GLU A 156 0.31 20.92 -4.28
N LYS A 157 -0.68 21.81 -4.13
CA LYS A 157 -0.63 22.90 -3.16
C LYS A 157 -0.70 22.35 -1.74
N ALA A 158 -1.52 21.33 -1.52
CA ALA A 158 -1.56 20.62 -0.25
C ALA A 158 -0.20 19.97 0.07
N ALA A 159 0.43 19.30 -0.89
CA ALA A 159 1.76 18.71 -0.72
C ALA A 159 2.82 19.79 -0.39
N ALA A 160 2.85 20.90 -1.12
CA ALA A 160 3.76 22.01 -0.86
C ALA A 160 3.55 22.60 0.56
N ALA A 161 2.30 22.92 0.92
CA ALA A 161 1.96 23.45 2.23
C ALA A 161 2.33 22.51 3.38
N MET A 162 2.13 21.19 3.20
CA MET A 162 2.58 20.18 4.17
C MET A 162 4.11 20.21 4.32
N MET A 163 4.85 20.24 3.21
CA MET A 163 6.31 20.24 3.24
C MET A 163 6.90 21.50 3.89
N ASP A 164 6.31 22.68 3.64
CA ASP A 164 6.75 23.92 4.28
C ASP A 164 6.45 23.98 5.78
N ASN A 165 5.46 23.22 6.23
CA ASN A 165 5.08 23.13 7.64
C ASN A 165 5.68 21.91 8.34
N GLY A 166 6.73 21.32 7.75
CA GLY A 166 7.52 20.28 8.40
C GLY A 166 6.86 18.89 8.40
N HIS A 167 5.96 18.61 7.46
CA HIS A 167 5.51 17.25 7.24
C HIS A 167 6.69 16.36 6.87
N PRO A 168 6.91 15.23 7.58
CA PRO A 168 8.03 14.36 7.27
C PRO A 168 7.78 13.65 5.95
N LEU A 169 8.73 13.76 5.02
CA LEU A 169 8.90 12.84 3.90
C LEU A 169 10.25 12.17 4.11
N LYS A 170 10.22 10.84 4.27
CA LYS A 170 11.39 10.00 4.51
C LYS A 170 11.83 9.32 3.21
N PRO A 171 12.64 9.97 2.36
CA PRO A 171 13.07 9.40 1.08
C PRO A 171 13.87 8.10 1.27
N GLU A 172 14.37 7.84 2.47
CA GLU A 172 15.08 6.62 2.85
C GLU A 172 14.17 5.39 3.01
N PHE A 173 12.84 5.56 3.08
CA PHE A 173 11.89 4.46 3.28
C PHE A 173 12.24 3.25 2.40
N GLU A 174 12.31 2.09 3.04
CA GLU A 174 12.70 0.84 2.43
C GLU A 174 11.67 -0.23 2.83
N LEU A 175 11.20 -0.97 1.82
CA LEU A 175 10.07 -1.89 1.95
C LEU A 175 10.45 -3.13 2.77
N VAL A 176 11.66 -3.67 2.60
CA VAL A 176 12.13 -4.84 3.36
C VAL A 176 12.27 -4.50 4.84
N GLU A 177 12.95 -3.40 5.18
CA GLU A 177 13.08 -2.90 6.55
C GLU A 177 11.72 -2.74 7.22
N TYR A 178 10.78 -2.08 6.54
CA TYR A 178 9.46 -1.85 7.11
C TYR A 178 8.63 -3.15 7.22
N SER A 179 8.61 -3.95 6.16
CA SER A 179 7.81 -5.18 6.12
C SER A 179 8.33 -6.22 7.12
N GLN A 180 9.64 -6.38 7.26
CA GLN A 180 10.21 -7.37 8.17
C GLN A 180 10.33 -6.85 9.61
N GLY A 181 10.54 -5.54 9.79
CA GLY A 181 10.73 -4.93 11.11
C GLY A 181 9.45 -4.49 11.83
N SER A 182 8.33 -4.32 11.11
CA SER A 182 7.09 -3.85 11.74
C SER A 182 5.86 -4.68 11.38
N VAL A 183 5.65 -5.00 10.11
CA VAL A 183 4.36 -5.53 9.62
C VAL A 183 4.52 -6.90 8.98
N ARG A 184 5.41 -7.77 9.47
CA ARG A 184 5.55 -9.12 8.90
C ARG A 184 4.33 -9.95 9.30
N HIS A 185 3.49 -10.35 8.34
CA HIS A 185 2.28 -11.15 8.59
C HIS A 185 2.10 -12.24 7.51
N ARG A 186 3.08 -13.14 7.39
CA ARG A 186 3.14 -14.20 6.37
C ARG A 186 2.31 -15.45 6.73
N PHE A 187 1.04 -15.26 7.06
CA PHE A 187 0.12 -16.32 7.50
C PHE A 187 -0.67 -16.92 6.31
N TYR A 188 -0.01 -17.72 5.48
CA TYR A 188 -0.65 -18.32 4.30
C TYR A 188 -0.55 -19.86 4.29
N PRO A 189 -1.45 -20.55 3.56
CA PRO A 189 -1.38 -22.01 3.44
C PRO A 189 0.00 -22.49 2.96
N PRO A 190 0.46 -23.67 3.42
CA PRO A 190 -0.28 -24.63 4.25
C PRO A 190 -0.34 -24.26 5.74
N ASN A 191 0.45 -23.31 6.22
CA ASN A 191 0.49 -22.93 7.64
C ASN A 191 0.05 -21.47 7.88
N VAL A 192 -1.25 -21.27 8.04
CA VAL A 192 -1.86 -19.97 8.35
C VAL A 192 -1.68 -19.54 9.82
N LYS A 193 -0.87 -20.27 10.60
CA LYS A 193 -0.55 -19.96 12.00
C LYS A 193 0.90 -19.54 12.20
N SER A 194 1.76 -19.73 11.20
CA SER A 194 3.16 -19.30 11.25
C SER A 194 3.35 -17.96 10.56
N ASN A 195 4.30 -17.18 11.08
CA ASN A 195 4.77 -15.93 10.47
C ASN A 195 6.25 -16.06 10.07
N PRO A 196 6.58 -16.90 9.08
CA PRO A 196 7.96 -17.27 8.76
C PRO A 196 8.77 -16.06 8.28
N GLU A 197 10.05 -16.06 8.61
CA GLU A 197 11.01 -15.07 8.10
C GLU A 197 11.24 -15.28 6.60
N MET A 198 11.50 -14.19 5.88
CA MET A 198 11.90 -14.29 4.49
C MET A 198 13.36 -14.74 4.39
N ASN A 199 13.66 -15.67 3.49
CA ASN A 199 15.04 -16.02 3.19
C ASN A 199 15.72 -14.93 2.34
N ALA A 200 17.05 -15.03 2.16
CA ALA A 200 17.83 -14.01 1.45
C ALA A 200 17.31 -13.72 0.03
N ALA A 201 16.93 -14.75 -0.74
CA ALA A 201 16.40 -14.59 -2.08
C ALA A 201 15.00 -13.94 -2.07
N GLU A 202 14.15 -14.25 -1.09
CA GLU A 202 12.86 -13.57 -0.90
C GLU A 202 13.04 -12.09 -0.56
N LEU A 203 14.01 -11.78 0.30
CA LEU A 203 14.35 -10.41 0.69
C LEU A 203 14.91 -9.62 -0.50
N SER A 204 15.82 -10.19 -1.30
CA SER A 204 16.40 -9.52 -2.47
C SER A 204 15.33 -9.22 -3.52
N ARG A 205 14.40 -10.15 -3.77
CA ARG A 205 13.23 -9.91 -4.63
C ARG A 205 12.36 -8.78 -4.11
N LEU A 206 11.99 -8.81 -2.83
CA LEU A 206 11.14 -7.77 -2.23
C LEU A 206 11.83 -6.40 -2.26
N TYR A 207 13.14 -6.36 -2.05
CA TYR A 207 13.95 -5.15 -2.14
C TYR A 207 13.87 -4.53 -3.54
N VAL A 208 14.11 -5.32 -4.58
CA VAL A 208 14.03 -4.88 -5.98
C VAL A 208 12.61 -4.42 -6.34
N VAL A 209 11.57 -5.14 -5.90
CA VAL A 209 10.17 -4.72 -6.11
C VAL A 209 9.88 -3.40 -5.39
N GLY A 210 10.38 -3.20 -4.17
CA GLY A 210 10.27 -1.95 -3.42
C GLY A 210 10.89 -0.77 -4.18
N GLN A 211 12.09 -0.96 -4.74
CA GLN A 211 12.74 0.07 -5.56
C GLN A 211 11.98 0.35 -6.86
N ALA A 212 11.40 -0.68 -7.48
CA ALA A 212 10.55 -0.50 -8.65
C ALA A 212 9.34 0.41 -8.35
N ALA A 213 8.62 0.13 -7.26
CA ALA A 213 7.50 0.94 -6.82
C ALA A 213 7.92 2.37 -6.40
N ALA A 214 9.09 2.51 -5.77
CA ALA A 214 9.66 3.81 -5.44
C ALA A 214 9.93 4.64 -6.72
N LEU A 215 10.57 4.03 -7.73
CA LEU A 215 10.87 4.69 -9.00
C LEU A 215 9.60 5.17 -9.70
N VAL A 216 8.59 4.30 -9.84
CA VAL A 216 7.32 4.63 -10.52
C VAL A 216 6.59 5.77 -9.81
N SER A 217 6.41 5.64 -8.49
CA SER A 217 5.69 6.64 -7.70
C SER A 217 6.43 7.99 -7.66
N ALA A 218 7.76 7.97 -7.46
CA ALA A 218 8.57 9.19 -7.40
C ALA A 218 8.67 9.89 -8.77
N SER A 219 8.81 9.13 -9.86
CA SER A 219 8.85 9.68 -11.23
C SER A 219 7.53 10.35 -11.63
N THR A 220 6.41 9.86 -11.11
CA THR A 220 5.11 10.51 -11.27
C THR A 220 5.00 11.75 -10.38
N ALA A 221 5.34 11.62 -9.10
CA ALA A 221 5.23 12.68 -8.10
C ALA A 221 6.09 13.91 -8.43
N VAL A 222 7.34 13.71 -8.86
CA VAL A 222 8.29 14.81 -9.14
C VAL A 222 7.81 15.72 -10.29
N LYS A 223 7.03 15.18 -11.23
CA LYS A 223 6.46 15.92 -12.36
C LYS A 223 5.24 16.76 -11.98
N LYS A 224 4.56 16.38 -10.89
CA LYS A 224 3.29 17.01 -10.47
C LYS A 224 3.48 18.25 -9.61
N SER A 225 4.69 18.54 -9.13
CA SER A 225 4.93 19.67 -8.22
C SER A 225 6.11 20.53 -8.66
N VAL A 226 6.00 21.82 -8.38
CA VAL A 226 7.09 22.80 -8.56
C VAL A 226 7.84 23.08 -7.24
N HIS A 227 7.35 22.57 -6.12
CA HIS A 227 7.90 22.84 -4.79
C HIS A 227 9.27 22.19 -4.58
N ALA A 228 10.29 23.02 -4.29
CA ALA A 228 11.70 22.62 -4.30
C ALA A 228 12.02 21.45 -3.34
N LYS A 229 11.60 21.51 -2.06
CA LYS A 229 11.89 20.44 -1.09
C LYS A 229 11.20 19.13 -1.44
N TYR A 230 9.98 19.22 -1.99
CA TYR A 230 9.24 18.04 -2.43
C TYR A 230 9.96 17.37 -3.60
N LYS A 231 10.31 18.15 -4.64
CA LYS A 231 11.07 17.65 -5.79
C LYS A 231 12.41 17.05 -5.38
N ALA A 232 13.15 17.70 -4.48
CA ALA A 232 14.43 17.19 -3.99
C ALA A 232 14.28 15.82 -3.32
N ALA A 233 13.27 15.65 -2.45
CA ALA A 233 12.99 14.37 -1.81
C ALA A 233 12.55 13.28 -2.82
N GLN A 234 11.71 13.62 -3.80
CA GLN A 234 11.36 12.68 -4.87
C GLN A 234 12.57 12.30 -5.73
N GLN A 235 13.45 13.25 -6.05
CA GLN A 235 14.66 13.01 -6.81
C GLN A 235 15.62 12.07 -6.06
N GLN A 236 15.76 12.21 -4.74
CA GLN A 236 16.54 11.27 -3.92
C GLN A 236 16.00 9.84 -4.03
N ARG A 237 14.67 9.66 -4.01
CA ARG A 237 14.03 8.35 -4.19
C ARG A 237 14.31 7.78 -5.59
N ILE A 238 14.22 8.60 -6.63
CA ILE A 238 14.54 8.21 -8.02
C ILE A 238 15.99 7.75 -8.11
N VAL A 239 16.95 8.56 -7.63
CA VAL A 239 18.38 8.23 -7.68
C VAL A 239 18.69 6.93 -6.95
N LYS A 240 18.15 6.74 -5.73
CA LYS A 240 18.32 5.50 -4.96
C LYS A 240 17.77 4.29 -5.72
N ALA A 241 16.53 4.38 -6.21
CA ALA A 241 15.88 3.28 -6.93
C ALA A 241 16.61 2.94 -8.23
N THR A 242 16.98 3.95 -9.03
CA THR A 242 17.72 3.77 -10.28
C THR A 242 19.09 3.12 -10.04
N LYS A 243 19.80 3.48 -8.97
CA LYS A 243 21.08 2.85 -8.61
C LYS A 243 20.91 1.35 -8.35
N VAL A 244 19.95 0.97 -7.52
CA VAL A 244 19.70 -0.44 -7.19
C VAL A 244 19.25 -1.22 -8.42
N LEU A 245 18.30 -0.67 -9.18
CA LEU A 245 17.77 -1.33 -10.38
C LEU A 245 18.88 -1.55 -11.41
N ASN A 246 19.74 -0.56 -11.66
CA ASN A 246 20.88 -0.73 -12.57
C ASN A 246 21.82 -1.87 -12.14
N ALA A 247 21.99 -2.11 -10.84
CA ALA A 247 22.87 -3.18 -10.33
C ALA A 247 22.38 -4.58 -10.74
N VAL A 248 21.06 -4.77 -10.90
CA VAL A 248 20.45 -6.06 -11.29
C VAL A 248 20.01 -6.11 -12.76
N LYS A 249 20.24 -5.03 -13.53
CA LYS A 249 19.79 -4.91 -14.93
C LYS A 249 20.37 -5.99 -15.84
N GLY A 250 21.62 -6.41 -15.59
CA GLY A 250 22.27 -7.47 -16.37
C GLY A 250 21.61 -8.85 -16.20
N SER A 251 21.03 -9.12 -15.03
CA SER A 251 20.40 -10.41 -14.69
C SER A 251 18.89 -10.43 -14.93
N VAL A 252 18.28 -9.25 -15.11
CA VAL A 252 16.83 -9.08 -15.21
C VAL A 252 16.49 -8.07 -16.31
N ALA A 253 16.25 -8.56 -17.53
CA ALA A 253 15.97 -7.71 -18.70
C ALA A 253 14.79 -6.72 -18.49
N ALA A 254 13.76 -7.13 -17.72
CA ALA A 254 12.59 -6.30 -17.42
C ALA A 254 12.95 -4.98 -16.68
N VAL A 255 14.10 -4.92 -16.02
CA VAL A 255 14.62 -3.69 -15.40
C VAL A 255 14.87 -2.61 -16.45
N GLY A 256 15.38 -2.97 -17.62
CA GLY A 256 15.64 -2.01 -18.70
C GLY A 256 14.38 -1.29 -19.14
N ALA A 257 13.28 -2.04 -19.32
CA ALA A 257 11.98 -1.47 -19.65
C ALA A 257 11.46 -0.52 -18.56
N LEU A 258 11.57 -0.92 -17.29
CA LEU A 258 11.14 -0.08 -16.17
C LEU A 258 11.96 1.21 -16.02
N LEU A 259 13.27 1.14 -16.22
CA LEU A 259 14.14 2.32 -16.12
C LEU A 259 13.86 3.33 -17.22
N SER A 260 13.56 2.86 -18.43
CA SER A 260 13.23 3.73 -19.57
C SER A 260 11.81 4.30 -19.47
N ASP A 261 10.86 3.51 -18.98
CA ASP A 261 9.46 3.89 -18.83
C ASP A 261 8.91 3.45 -17.46
N PRO A 262 9.00 4.31 -16.42
CA PRO A 262 8.63 3.94 -15.06
C PRO A 262 7.11 3.94 -14.86
N THR A 263 6.46 2.87 -15.33
CA THR A 263 5.01 2.65 -15.23
C THR A 263 4.67 1.47 -14.32
N ALA A 264 3.42 1.44 -13.84
CA ALA A 264 2.91 0.30 -13.06
C ALA A 264 2.90 -1.01 -13.86
N ALA A 265 2.70 -0.94 -15.18
CA ALA A 265 2.79 -2.11 -16.06
C ALA A 265 4.20 -2.70 -16.05
N ASN A 266 5.23 -1.87 -16.26
CA ASN A 266 6.63 -2.31 -16.22
C ASN A 266 7.05 -2.75 -14.81
N GLY A 267 6.53 -2.13 -13.76
CA GLY A 267 6.76 -2.55 -12.37
C GLY A 267 6.21 -3.95 -12.07
N ARG A 268 5.00 -4.26 -12.54
CA ARG A 268 4.40 -5.61 -12.44
C ARG A 268 5.17 -6.63 -13.29
N ALA A 269 5.57 -6.24 -14.50
CA ALA A 269 6.38 -7.09 -15.38
C ALA A 269 7.70 -7.48 -14.72
N LEU A 270 8.39 -6.51 -14.10
CA LEU A 270 9.60 -6.76 -13.32
C LEU A 270 9.33 -7.73 -12.16
N ALA A 271 8.33 -7.47 -11.32
CA ALA A 271 8.01 -8.33 -10.17
C ALA A 271 7.71 -9.77 -10.59
N ASN A 272 7.01 -9.97 -11.71
CA ASN A 272 6.75 -11.30 -12.26
C ASN A 272 8.03 -11.96 -12.79
N ALA A 273 8.92 -11.21 -13.44
CA ALA A 273 10.16 -11.72 -14.02
C ALA A 273 11.19 -12.19 -12.97
N ILE A 274 11.07 -11.71 -11.73
CA ILE A 274 11.99 -12.07 -10.64
C ILE A 274 11.41 -13.06 -9.63
N LYS A 275 10.17 -13.53 -9.79
CA LYS A 275 9.46 -14.34 -8.76
C LYS A 275 10.24 -15.55 -8.24
N ASP A 276 11.08 -16.16 -9.10
CA ASP A 276 11.88 -17.34 -8.80
C ASP A 276 13.41 -17.08 -8.86
N LYS A 277 13.83 -15.81 -8.88
CA LYS A 277 15.26 -15.43 -8.98
C LYS A 277 15.89 -15.18 -7.63
N ASP A 278 17.17 -15.53 -7.50
CA ASP A 278 18.09 -15.01 -6.49
C ASP A 278 18.90 -13.86 -7.13
N LEU A 279 18.93 -12.68 -6.49
CA LEU A 279 19.35 -11.40 -7.08
C LEU A 279 20.49 -10.76 -6.31
#